data_AF-A0A1Q3ELI6-F1
#
_entry.id   AF-A0A1Q3ELI6-F1
#
_cell.length_a   1.000
_cell.length_b   1.000
_cell.length_c   1.000
_cell.angle_alpha   90.00
_cell.angle_beta   90.00
_cell.angle_gamma   90.00
#
_symmetry.space_group_name_H-M   'P 1'
#
loop_
_entity.id
_entity.type
_entity.pdbx_description
1 polymer ?
#
loop_
_entity_poly.entity_id
_entity_poly.type
_entity_poly.pdbx_seq_one_letter_code
_entity_poly.pdbx_strand_id
1 'polypeptide(L)'
;MNIPDEEIYNPCPRPNPAKSWIKPEDLPKCSTDKTLPEEYRFNVRRWRLEPGYIKPRKLFYGFGVDIQDFIDYHQRHQLPRPPPMEQASLWHYIIDDVMEDLNGHCCFELERILPLSPKYDYAIALYNSHRLSVTELEDDEEEDVIRTIKERFGGPIAAQKPQWFFLLEDSIH
;
A
#
# COMPACT_ATOMS: atom_id res chain seq x y z
N MET A 1 12.63 4.79 -24.19
CA MET A 1 13.73 5.78 -24.03
C MET A 1 14.17 5.75 -22.58
N ASN A 2 15.48 5.62 -22.32
CA ASN A 2 16.01 5.63 -20.95
C ASN A 2 15.96 7.05 -20.39
N ILE A 3 15.58 7.17 -19.11
CA ILE A 3 15.56 8.46 -18.43
C ILE A 3 17.00 8.88 -18.11
N PRO A 4 17.44 10.10 -18.47
CA PRO A 4 18.72 10.63 -18.05
C PRO A 4 18.84 10.69 -16.53
N ASP A 5 20.04 10.47 -16.01
CA ASP A 5 20.31 10.43 -14.57
C ASP A 5 19.77 11.65 -13.81
N GLU A 6 19.84 12.84 -14.40
CA GLU A 6 19.38 14.10 -13.79
C GLU A 6 17.84 14.20 -13.67
N GLU A 7 17.10 13.37 -14.39
CA GLU A 7 15.63 13.43 -14.48
C GLU A 7 14.91 12.42 -13.58
N ILE A 8 15.65 11.49 -12.94
CA ILE A 8 15.09 10.42 -12.09
C ILE A 8 14.21 10.97 -10.96
N TYR A 9 14.60 12.10 -10.37
CA TYR A 9 13.93 12.72 -9.23
C TYR A 9 13.04 13.90 -9.63
N ASN A 10 12.70 14.02 -10.92
CA ASN A 10 11.77 15.04 -11.36
C ASN A 10 10.39 14.81 -10.73
N PRO A 11 9.71 15.89 -10.26
CA PRO A 11 8.39 15.76 -9.68
C PRO A 11 7.40 15.07 -10.63
N CYS A 12 6.79 14.00 -10.15
CA CYS A 12 5.70 13.30 -10.78
C CYS A 12 4.36 13.93 -10.40
N PRO A 13 3.41 14.04 -11.35
CA PRO A 13 2.07 14.52 -11.04
C PRO A 13 1.40 13.56 -10.06
N ARG A 14 0.83 14.07 -8.98
CA ARG A 14 -0.01 13.26 -8.07
C ARG A 14 -1.37 12.96 -8.72
N PRO A 15 -2.00 11.83 -8.36
CA PRO A 15 -3.34 11.50 -8.81
C PRO A 15 -4.31 12.66 -8.57
N ASN A 16 -5.10 12.98 -9.59
CA ASN A 16 -6.18 13.93 -9.45
C ASN A 16 -7.50 13.15 -9.40
N PRO A 17 -8.17 13.06 -8.23
CA PRO A 17 -9.43 12.33 -8.10
C PRO A 17 -10.50 12.79 -9.07
N ALA A 18 -10.51 14.07 -9.46
CA ALA A 18 -11.48 14.61 -10.42
C ALA A 18 -11.26 14.14 -11.87
N LYS A 19 -10.08 13.61 -12.18
CA LYS A 19 -9.73 13.03 -13.49
C LYS A 19 -9.68 11.50 -13.47
N SER A 20 -9.92 10.88 -12.31
CA SER A 20 -9.92 9.43 -12.20
C SER A 20 -11.11 8.83 -12.94
N TRP A 21 -10.88 7.70 -13.58
CA TRP A 21 -11.95 6.86 -14.15
C TRP A 21 -12.71 6.10 -13.05
N ILE A 22 -12.12 5.97 -11.86
CA ILE A 22 -12.76 5.42 -10.67
C ILE A 22 -13.58 6.55 -10.03
N LYS A 23 -14.92 6.45 -10.07
CA LYS A 23 -15.77 7.44 -9.43
C LYS A 23 -15.89 7.16 -7.93
N PRO A 24 -15.85 8.18 -7.06
CA PRO A 24 -15.99 7.99 -5.61
C PRO A 24 -17.27 7.27 -5.17
N GLU A 25 -18.34 7.41 -5.96
CA GLU A 25 -19.65 6.79 -5.74
C GLU A 25 -19.68 5.28 -6.06
N ASP A 26 -18.74 4.80 -6.85
CA ASP A 26 -18.59 3.37 -7.20
C ASP A 26 -17.69 2.62 -6.19
N LEU A 27 -17.06 3.35 -5.26
CA LEU A 27 -16.17 2.77 -4.27
C LEU A 27 -16.98 2.17 -3.10
N PRO A 28 -16.68 0.93 -2.69
CA PRO A 28 -17.19 0.45 -1.42
C PRO A 28 -16.68 1.36 -0.30
N LYS A 29 -17.55 1.69 0.67
CA LYS A 29 -17.15 2.48 1.84
C LYS A 29 -16.06 1.72 2.60
N CYS A 30 -14.82 2.22 2.52
CA CYS A 30 -13.70 1.70 3.29
C CYS A 30 -13.76 2.32 4.69
N SER A 31 -13.83 1.47 5.72
CA SER A 31 -13.79 1.95 7.11
C SER A 31 -12.39 2.41 7.46
N THR A 32 -12.28 3.49 8.23
CA THR A 32 -11.04 3.90 8.89
C THR A 32 -10.77 3.10 10.16
N ASP A 33 -11.76 2.36 10.66
CA ASP A 33 -11.61 1.51 11.84
C ASP A 33 -10.78 0.28 11.48
N LYS A 34 -9.82 -0.07 12.35
CA LYS A 34 -9.02 -1.30 12.24
C LYS A 34 -9.93 -2.54 12.20
N THR A 35 -11.05 -2.52 12.91
CA THR A 35 -11.98 -3.64 12.97
C THR A 35 -12.51 -4.01 11.59
N LEU A 36 -12.03 -5.14 11.08
CA LEU A 36 -12.49 -5.71 9.83
C LEU A 36 -13.97 -6.11 9.94
N PRO A 37 -14.86 -5.63 9.03
CA PRO A 37 -16.26 -6.03 9.02
C PRO A 37 -16.41 -7.55 8.88
N GLU A 38 -17.44 -8.10 9.50
CA GLU A 38 -17.63 -9.56 9.59
C GLU A 38 -17.72 -10.22 8.21
N GLU A 39 -18.33 -9.56 7.23
CA GLU A 39 -18.43 -10.09 5.86
C GLU A 39 -17.08 -10.28 5.16
N TYR A 40 -16.03 -9.61 5.63
CA TYR A 40 -14.67 -9.71 5.07
C TYR A 40 -13.75 -10.61 5.90
N ARG A 41 -14.22 -11.16 7.03
CA ARG A 41 -13.43 -12.05 7.86
C ARG A 41 -13.30 -13.43 7.22
N PHE A 42 -12.07 -13.79 6.88
CA PHE A 42 -11.79 -15.11 6.32
C PHE A 42 -11.76 -16.18 7.41
N ASN A 43 -12.66 -17.16 7.32
CA ASN A 43 -12.69 -18.28 8.24
C ASN A 43 -12.01 -19.52 7.63
N VAL A 44 -10.75 -19.72 8.00
CA VAL A 44 -9.92 -20.84 7.52
C VAL A 44 -10.57 -22.20 7.81
N ARG A 45 -11.23 -22.35 8.96
CA ARG A 45 -11.88 -23.61 9.35
C ARG A 45 -13.06 -23.92 8.44
N ARG A 46 -13.93 -22.94 8.19
CA ARG A 46 -15.08 -23.11 7.28
C ARG A 46 -14.61 -23.41 5.87
N TRP A 47 -13.61 -22.68 5.37
CA TRP A 47 -13.03 -22.95 4.04
C TRP A 47 -12.53 -24.39 3.88
N ARG A 48 -11.96 -25.00 4.92
CA ARG A 48 -11.47 -26.38 4.87
C ARG A 48 -12.59 -27.43 4.98
N LEU A 49 -13.68 -27.12 5.66
CA LEU A 49 -14.70 -28.10 6.06
C LEU A 49 -16.02 -27.98 5.29
N GLU A 50 -16.29 -26.83 4.67
CA GLU A 50 -17.55 -26.53 3.98
C GLU A 50 -17.28 -26.33 2.47
N PRO A 51 -17.62 -27.31 1.61
CA PRO A 51 -17.39 -27.24 0.15
C PRO A 51 -18.07 -26.06 -0.56
N GLY A 52 -19.04 -25.41 0.08
CA GLY A 52 -19.75 -24.24 -0.45
C GLY A 52 -19.33 -22.90 0.17
N TYR A 53 -18.32 -22.87 1.03
CA TYR A 53 -17.86 -21.60 1.63
C TYR A 53 -17.21 -20.73 0.55
N ILE A 54 -17.81 -19.59 0.25
CA ILE A 54 -17.25 -18.60 -0.67
C ILE A 54 -16.28 -17.72 0.11
N LYS A 55 -15.04 -17.65 -0.36
CA LYS A 55 -14.02 -16.80 0.24
C LYS A 55 -14.43 -15.33 0.08
N PRO A 56 -14.37 -14.51 1.15
CA PRO A 56 -14.65 -13.09 1.02
C PRO A 56 -13.63 -12.40 0.11
N ARG A 57 -13.98 -11.19 -0.34
CA ARG A 57 -13.03 -10.33 -1.04
C ARG A 57 -11.90 -9.94 -0.10
N LYS A 58 -10.70 -9.84 -0.67
CA LYS A 58 -9.50 -9.53 0.11
C LYS A 58 -9.36 -8.02 0.28
N LEU A 59 -9.27 -7.60 1.54
CA LEU A 59 -8.93 -6.24 1.95
C LEU A 59 -7.51 -6.14 2.50
N PHE A 60 -6.93 -4.95 2.38
CA PHE A 60 -5.59 -4.61 2.85
C PHE A 60 -5.62 -3.37 3.74
N TYR A 61 -5.06 -3.44 4.95
CA TYR A 61 -5.04 -2.33 5.90
C TYR A 61 -3.68 -1.64 5.87
N GLY A 62 -3.66 -0.33 5.62
CA GLY A 62 -2.41 0.42 5.60
C GLY A 62 -2.54 1.86 5.13
N PHE A 63 -1.49 2.38 4.50
CA PHE A 63 -1.38 3.79 4.10
C PHE A 63 -1.45 3.95 2.59
N GLY A 64 -2.18 4.96 2.12
CA GLY A 64 -2.21 5.33 0.71
C GLY A 64 -1.01 6.21 0.37
N VAL A 65 -0.35 5.90 -0.74
CA VAL A 65 0.89 6.58 -1.18
C VAL A 65 0.90 6.76 -2.70
N ASP A 66 1.58 7.79 -3.17
CA ASP A 66 1.76 8.08 -4.59
C ASP A 66 3.19 7.73 -5.03
N ILE A 67 3.43 7.63 -6.34
CA ILE A 67 4.79 7.43 -6.86
C ILE A 67 5.77 8.53 -6.37
N GLN A 68 5.29 9.77 -6.23
CA GLN A 68 6.11 10.86 -5.72
C GLN A 68 6.58 10.61 -4.29
N ASP A 69 5.76 9.96 -3.44
CA ASP A 69 6.14 9.69 -2.05
C ASP A 69 7.31 8.68 -1.99
N PHE A 70 7.35 7.70 -2.89
CA PHE A 70 8.49 6.79 -3.03
C PHE A 70 9.74 7.49 -3.53
N ILE A 71 9.61 8.37 -4.53
CA ILE A 71 10.74 9.16 -5.07
C ILE A 71 11.33 10.06 -3.98
N ASP A 72 10.48 10.77 -3.23
CA ASP A 72 10.88 11.64 -2.13
C ASP A 72 11.56 10.85 -1.01
N TYR A 73 11.04 9.66 -0.67
CA TYR A 73 11.65 8.75 0.28
C TYR A 73 13.05 8.34 -0.19
N HIS A 74 13.15 7.80 -1.39
CA HIS A 74 14.39 7.28 -1.96
C HIS A 74 15.49 8.34 -1.98
N GLN A 75 15.14 9.58 -2.38
CA GLN A 75 16.06 10.69 -2.40
C GLN A 75 16.48 11.13 -1.00
N ARG A 76 15.53 11.31 -0.07
CA ARG A 76 15.82 11.80 1.30
C ARG A 76 16.71 10.83 2.07
N HIS A 77 16.48 9.53 1.92
CA HIS A 77 17.24 8.49 2.62
C HIS A 77 18.49 8.05 1.85
N GLN A 78 18.79 8.69 0.71
CA GLN A 78 19.98 8.44 -0.09
C GLN A 78 20.15 6.96 -0.45
N LEU A 79 19.05 6.30 -0.83
CA LEU A 79 19.06 4.91 -1.26
C LEU A 79 19.93 4.74 -2.52
N PRO A 80 20.45 3.52 -2.79
CA PRO A 80 21.29 3.26 -3.94
C PRO A 80 20.68 3.77 -5.24
N ARG A 81 21.48 4.43 -6.07
CA ARG A 81 20.94 5.04 -7.29
C ARG A 81 20.49 3.93 -8.25
N PRO A 82 19.26 4.01 -8.80
CA PRO A 82 18.82 3.06 -9.79
C PRO A 82 19.67 3.12 -11.06
N PRO A 83 19.87 1.98 -11.77
CA PRO A 83 20.55 1.98 -13.05
C PRO A 83 19.73 2.70 -14.14
N PRO A 84 20.36 3.18 -15.23
CA PRO A 84 19.65 3.83 -16.31
C PRO A 84 18.65 2.87 -16.98
N MET A 85 17.37 3.22 -16.97
CA MET A 85 16.30 2.39 -17.54
C MET A 85 15.10 3.24 -17.97
N GLU A 86 14.10 2.59 -18.57
CA GLU A 86 12.84 3.25 -18.94
C GLU A 86 12.00 3.57 -17.70
N GLN A 87 11.17 4.62 -17.79
CA GLN A 87 10.44 5.20 -16.65
C GLN A 87 9.67 4.17 -15.79
N ALA A 88 8.90 3.30 -16.41
CA ALA A 88 8.10 2.32 -15.68
C ALA A 88 8.98 1.33 -14.90
N SER A 89 10.12 0.93 -15.49
CA SER A 89 11.09 0.05 -14.81
C SER A 89 11.79 0.78 -13.67
N LEU A 90 12.12 2.07 -13.89
CA LEU A 90 12.73 2.93 -12.89
C LEU A 90 11.85 3.09 -11.67
N TRP A 91 10.54 3.30 -11.87
CA TRP A 91 9.58 3.40 -10.78
C TRP A 91 9.47 2.11 -9.99
N HIS A 92 9.39 0.95 -10.65
CA HIS A 92 9.38 -0.32 -9.94
C HIS A 92 10.66 -0.52 -9.11
N TYR A 93 11.83 -0.19 -9.68
CA TYR A 93 13.10 -0.28 -8.97
C TYR A 93 13.12 0.61 -7.71
N ILE A 94 12.74 1.88 -7.84
CA ILE A 94 12.68 2.82 -6.71
C ILE A 94 11.70 2.31 -5.64
N ILE A 95 10.53 1.83 -6.06
CA ILE A 95 9.54 1.32 -5.11
C ILE A 95 10.08 0.09 -4.38
N ASP A 96 10.72 -0.85 -5.09
CA ASP A 96 11.23 -2.08 -4.50
C ASP A 96 12.36 -1.77 -3.49
N ASP A 97 13.28 -0.85 -3.80
CA ASP A 97 14.33 -0.39 -2.88
C ASP A 97 13.74 0.28 -1.62
N VAL A 98 12.71 1.11 -1.78
CA VAL A 98 12.02 1.74 -0.65
C VAL A 98 11.32 0.70 0.22
N MET A 99 10.66 -0.28 -0.39
CA MET A 99 9.97 -1.34 0.34
C MET A 99 10.97 -2.23 1.10
N GLU A 100 12.11 -2.55 0.52
CA GLU A 100 13.17 -3.32 1.18
C GLU A 100 13.74 -2.58 2.40
N ASP A 101 14.11 -1.30 2.23
CA ASP A 101 14.61 -0.45 3.32
C ASP A 101 13.56 -0.31 4.44
N LEU A 102 12.30 -0.07 4.06
CA LEU A 102 11.21 0.10 5.01
C LEU A 102 10.91 -1.18 5.80
N ASN A 103 10.87 -2.34 5.13
CA ASN A 103 10.69 -3.64 5.77
C ASN A 103 11.83 -3.93 6.75
N GLY A 104 13.07 -3.61 6.36
CA GLY A 104 14.24 -3.74 7.24
C GLY A 104 14.12 -2.89 8.49
N HIS A 105 13.59 -1.67 8.38
CA HIS A 105 13.40 -0.78 9.52
C HIS A 105 12.21 -1.13 10.39
N CYS A 106 11.13 -1.68 9.81
CA CYS A 106 9.96 -2.12 10.56
C CYS A 106 10.15 -3.49 11.20
N CYS A 107 11.17 -4.27 10.79
CA CYS A 107 11.31 -5.69 11.13
C CYS A 107 10.03 -6.50 10.85
N PHE A 108 9.27 -6.07 9.83
CA PHE A 108 7.95 -6.59 9.51
C PHE A 108 7.76 -6.57 7.99
N GLU A 109 7.09 -7.60 7.46
CA GLU A 109 6.86 -7.75 6.02
C GLU A 109 5.64 -6.93 5.58
N LEU A 110 5.89 -5.72 5.05
CA LEU A 110 4.86 -4.86 4.46
C LEU A 110 4.59 -5.27 3.01
N GLU A 111 3.32 -5.21 2.62
CA GLU A 111 2.88 -5.51 1.26
C GLU A 111 2.62 -4.20 0.48
N ARG A 112 3.23 -4.04 -0.71
CA ARG A 112 2.79 -3.03 -1.68
C ARG A 112 1.60 -3.56 -2.46
N ILE A 113 0.54 -2.76 -2.57
CA ILE A 113 -0.61 -3.06 -3.42
C ILE A 113 -0.99 -1.90 -4.34
N LEU A 114 -1.75 -2.21 -5.39
CA LEU A 114 -2.48 -1.24 -6.20
C LEU A 114 -3.91 -1.12 -5.65
N PRO A 115 -4.22 -0.07 -4.87
CA PRO A 115 -5.53 0.08 -4.26
C PRO A 115 -6.56 0.52 -5.30
N LEU A 116 -7.80 0.08 -5.12
CA LEU A 116 -8.94 0.66 -5.79
C LEU A 116 -9.23 2.04 -5.15
N SER A 117 -8.48 3.06 -5.58
CA SER A 117 -8.54 4.40 -5.01
C SER A 117 -8.32 5.47 -6.10
N PRO A 118 -9.14 6.53 -6.16
CA PRO A 118 -8.89 7.66 -7.04
C PRO A 118 -7.86 8.64 -6.46
N LYS A 119 -7.42 8.43 -5.21
CA LYS A 119 -6.54 9.34 -4.46
C LYS A 119 -5.08 8.90 -4.41
N TYR A 120 -4.82 7.61 -4.59
CA TYR A 120 -3.51 7.01 -4.34
C TYR A 120 -3.18 6.04 -5.46
N ASP A 121 -1.95 6.10 -5.97
CA ASP A 121 -1.46 5.12 -6.95
C ASP A 121 -1.19 3.76 -6.31
N TYR A 122 -0.74 3.76 -5.05
CA TYR A 122 -0.33 2.58 -4.30
C TYR A 122 -0.85 2.63 -2.86
N ALA A 123 -0.78 1.50 -2.18
CA ALA A 123 -0.86 1.47 -0.72
C ALA A 123 0.21 0.53 -0.15
N ILE A 124 0.73 0.91 1.01
CA ILE A 124 1.64 0.10 1.81
C ILE A 124 0.81 -0.52 2.92
N ALA A 125 0.56 -1.82 2.81
CA ALA A 125 -0.32 -2.57 3.67
C ALA A 125 0.48 -3.28 4.77
N LEU A 126 0.01 -3.11 6.01
CA LEU A 126 0.47 -3.86 7.17
C LEU A 126 -0.26 -5.20 7.24
N TYR A 127 -1.57 -5.20 6.95
CA TYR A 127 -2.38 -6.40 7.08
C TYR A 127 -3.11 -6.78 5.82
N ASN A 128 -3.22 -8.09 5.67
CA ASN A 128 -4.07 -8.76 4.71
C ASN A 128 -5.24 -9.40 5.46
N SER A 129 -6.48 -9.00 5.16
CA SER A 129 -7.70 -9.55 5.81
C SER A 129 -7.78 -11.08 5.83
N HIS A 130 -7.18 -11.76 4.86
CA HIS A 130 -7.15 -13.22 4.79
C HIS A 130 -6.08 -13.87 5.67
N ARG A 131 -5.12 -13.09 6.18
CA ARG A 131 -4.03 -13.55 7.03
C ARG A 131 -3.98 -12.82 8.38
N LEU A 132 -4.85 -11.84 8.60
CA LEU A 132 -4.87 -11.01 9.80
C LEU A 132 -4.82 -11.86 11.08
N SER A 133 -5.60 -12.93 11.17
CA SER A 133 -5.62 -13.81 12.36
C SER A 133 -4.31 -14.54 12.67
N VAL A 134 -3.32 -14.51 11.77
CA VAL A 134 -1.99 -15.11 11.98
C VAL A 134 -0.84 -14.11 11.89
N THR A 135 -1.07 -12.92 11.35
CA THR A 135 -0.04 -11.86 11.17
C THR A 135 -0.31 -10.60 11.97
N GLU A 136 -1.43 -10.54 12.71
CA GLU A 136 -1.74 -9.40 13.59
C GLU A 136 -0.65 -9.28 14.66
N LEU A 137 -0.06 -8.10 14.73
CA LEU A 137 0.95 -7.74 15.70
C LEU A 137 0.30 -7.43 17.06
N GLU A 138 1.10 -7.49 18.12
CA GLU A 138 0.69 -6.91 19.41
C GLU A 138 0.51 -5.38 19.25
N ASP A 139 -0.31 -4.76 20.10
CA ASP A 139 -0.70 -3.35 19.93
C ASP A 139 0.52 -2.41 19.94
N ASP A 140 1.54 -2.68 20.77
CA ASP A 140 2.78 -1.91 20.84
C ASP A 140 3.70 -2.12 19.63
N GLU A 141 3.82 -3.37 19.15
CA GLU A 141 4.54 -3.69 17.91
C GLU A 141 3.91 -3.00 16.70
N GLU A 142 2.57 -3.02 16.61
CA GLU A 142 1.84 -2.32 15.55
C GLU A 142 2.05 -0.80 15.61
N GLU A 143 1.95 -0.20 16.79
CA GLU A 143 2.20 1.23 16.98
C GLU A 143 3.63 1.61 16.56
N ASP A 144 4.61 0.76 16.86
CA ASP A 144 6.00 0.94 16.47
C ASP A 144 6.21 0.85 14.95
N VAL A 145 5.57 -0.10 14.27
CA VAL A 145 5.59 -0.22 12.80
C VAL A 145 4.93 1.01 12.17
N ILE A 146 3.74 1.39 12.64
CA ILE A 146 3.01 2.58 12.15
C ILE A 146 3.84 3.84 12.33
N ARG A 147 4.45 4.01 13.51
CA ARG A 147 5.34 5.14 13.80
C ARG A 147 6.51 5.17 12.83
N THR A 148 7.17 4.02 12.63
CA THR A 148 8.31 3.90 11.71
C THR A 148 7.92 4.28 10.29
N ILE A 149 6.80 3.76 9.76
CA ILE A 149 6.31 4.12 8.42
C ILE A 149 6.10 5.64 8.32
N LYS A 150 5.44 6.24 9.30
CA LYS A 150 5.12 7.68 9.30
C LYS A 150 6.36 8.56 9.40
N GLU A 151 7.31 8.23 10.27
CA GLU A 151 8.55 8.98 10.44
C GLU A 151 9.42 8.88 9.19
N ARG A 152 9.55 7.65 8.65
CA ARG A 152 10.39 7.41 7.48
C ARG A 152 9.80 7.98 6.21
N PHE A 153 8.49 7.97 5.98
CA PHE A 153 7.89 8.66 4.83
C PHE A 153 7.72 10.16 5.06
N GLY A 154 7.34 10.59 6.26
CA GLY A 154 7.00 11.99 6.53
C GLY A 154 5.82 12.50 5.68
N GLY A 155 5.75 13.82 5.52
CA GLY A 155 4.83 14.47 4.58
C GLY A 155 3.35 14.10 4.79
N PRO A 156 2.59 13.88 3.70
CA PRO A 156 1.17 13.53 3.77
C PRO A 156 0.90 12.24 4.55
N ILE A 157 1.80 11.27 4.50
CA ILE A 157 1.62 9.95 5.14
C ILE A 157 1.65 10.08 6.67
N ALA A 158 2.49 10.97 7.22
CA ALA A 158 2.54 11.21 8.67
C ALA A 158 1.18 11.61 9.27
N ALA A 159 0.38 12.37 8.51
CA ALA A 159 -0.95 12.83 8.92
C ALA A 159 -2.07 11.82 8.66
N GLN A 160 -1.83 10.77 7.87
CA GLN A 160 -2.83 9.76 7.56
C GLN A 160 -3.09 8.83 8.76
N LYS A 161 -4.31 8.30 8.84
CA LYS A 161 -4.60 7.09 9.61
C LYS A 161 -4.63 5.91 8.64
N PRO A 162 -4.13 4.72 9.04
CA PRO A 162 -4.27 3.56 8.20
C PRO A 162 -5.75 3.21 8.00
N GLN A 163 -6.08 2.69 6.83
CA GLN A 163 -7.44 2.39 6.39
C GLN A 163 -7.45 1.13 5.52
N TRP A 164 -8.63 0.55 5.33
CA TRP A 164 -8.80 -0.59 4.44
C TRP A 164 -8.83 -0.17 2.97
N PHE A 165 -8.22 -0.99 2.12
CA PHE A 165 -8.20 -0.84 0.67
C PHE A 165 -8.65 -2.14 -0.01
N PHE A 166 -9.45 -2.01 -1.06
CA PHE A 166 -9.67 -3.07 -2.05
C PHE A 166 -8.55 -3.05 -3.09
N LEU A 167 -8.34 -4.16 -3.81
CA LEU A 167 -7.41 -4.17 -4.94
C LEU A 167 -8.07 -3.57 -6.17
N LEU A 168 -7.28 -2.85 -6.98
CA LEU A 168 -7.73 -2.36 -8.28
C LEU A 168 -8.21 -3.49 -9.20
N GLU A 169 -7.57 -4.67 -9.11
CA GLU A 169 -7.96 -5.86 -9.87
C GLU A 169 -9.41 -6.31 -9.58
N ASP A 170 -9.93 -6.02 -8.39
CA ASP A 170 -11.29 -6.39 -8.00
C ASP A 170 -12.38 -5.56 -8.72
N SER A 171 -12.01 -4.48 -9.44
CA SER A 171 -12.97 -3.67 -10.22
C SER A 171 -13.25 -4.20 -11.63
N ILE A 172 -12.60 -5.30 -12.06
CA ILE A 172 -12.71 -5.85 -13.42
C ILE A 172 -13.82 -6.93 -13.51
N HIS A 173 -14.90 -6.79 -12.75
CA HIS A 173 -15.98 -7.80 -12.67
C HIS A 173 -17.37 -7.23 -12.97
#